data_AF-A0AAU6L867-F1
#
_entry.id   AF-A0AAU6L867-F1
#
_cell.length_a   1.000
_cell.length_b   1.000
_cell.length_c   1.000
_cell.angle_alpha   90.00
_cell.angle_beta   90.00
_cell.angle_gamma   90.00
#
_symmetry.space_group_name_H-M   'P 1'
#
loop_
_entity.id
_entity.type
_entity.pdbx_description
1 polymer ?
#
loop_
_entity_poly.entity_id
_entity_poly.type
_entity_poly.pdbx_seq_one_letter_code
_entity_poly.pdbx_strand_id
1 'polypeptide(L)'
;MIVELVRSGRVAESRIDDSVRRLLREKFTLGLFENPYVDPDAAAEIVGRSDFTALGAAAQRRSLTVLTNPDGLLPLTTGPKLYVRNVDTAVAAEYGEVVGDPADADLAVLRLRTPYEPRENVFESYFHSGSLAFPEPELTRILALLDRVPTLVCINLERAAVIPEIAERAAALIADYGAGDAALLDVAFGRAAPGGRLPFELPRSMKAVEASRPDVPNDTLDPVFPHGHGLTL
;
A
#
# COMPACT_ATOMS: atom_id res chain seq x y z
N MET A 1 11.02 -41.21 -1.79
CA MET A 1 10.14 -40.54 -2.79
C MET A 1 8.70 -41.07 -2.67
N ILE A 2 7.66 -40.32 -3.05
CA ILE A 2 6.24 -40.74 -2.85
C ILE A 2 5.94 -42.11 -3.46
N VAL A 3 6.45 -42.40 -4.67
CA VAL A 3 6.26 -43.68 -5.35
C VAL A 3 6.79 -44.86 -4.53
N GLU A 4 7.93 -44.71 -3.87
CA GLU A 4 8.52 -45.76 -3.03
C GLU A 4 7.68 -46.03 -1.78
N LEU A 5 7.08 -44.99 -1.20
CA LEU A 5 6.21 -45.13 -0.02
C LEU A 5 4.92 -45.88 -0.34
N VAL A 6 4.39 -45.71 -1.57
CA VAL A 6 3.25 -46.50 -2.05
C VAL A 6 3.67 -47.94 -2.29
N ARG A 7 4.79 -48.16 -3.00
CA ARG A 7 5.32 -49.52 -3.27
C ARG A 7 5.66 -50.28 -2.00
N SER A 8 6.15 -49.59 -0.96
CA SER A 8 6.45 -50.21 0.33
C SER A 8 5.22 -50.36 1.24
N GLY A 9 4.01 -50.01 0.78
CA GLY A 9 2.77 -50.08 1.56
C GLY A 9 2.65 -49.08 2.71
N ARG A 10 3.58 -48.12 2.83
CA ARG A 10 3.55 -47.08 3.88
C ARG A 10 2.52 -46.00 3.59
N VAL A 11 2.11 -45.87 2.34
CA VAL A 11 1.02 -45.00 1.87
C VAL A 11 0.11 -45.83 0.97
N ALA A 12 -1.19 -45.83 1.24
CA ALA A 12 -2.16 -46.48 0.36
C ALA A 12 -2.26 -45.74 -0.99
N GLU A 13 -2.34 -46.47 -2.10
CA GLU A 13 -2.50 -45.87 -3.43
C GLU A 13 -3.78 -45.03 -3.55
N SER A 14 -4.87 -45.46 -2.90
CA SER A 14 -6.13 -44.70 -2.85
C SER A 14 -5.97 -43.28 -2.29
N ARG A 15 -5.00 -43.04 -1.42
CA ARG A 15 -4.68 -41.69 -0.92
C ARG A 15 -4.11 -40.79 -2.03
N ILE A 16 -3.34 -41.39 -2.94
CA ILE A 16 -2.83 -40.70 -4.13
C ILE A 16 -3.98 -40.47 -5.12
N ASP A 17 -4.84 -41.47 -5.34
CA ASP A 17 -6.00 -41.36 -6.22
C ASP A 17 -6.94 -40.22 -5.82
N ASP A 18 -7.20 -40.04 -4.52
CA ASP A 18 -8.01 -38.92 -4.02
C ASP A 18 -7.41 -37.56 -4.39
N SER A 19 -6.08 -37.43 -4.32
CA SER A 19 -5.37 -36.20 -4.66
C SER A 19 -5.38 -35.96 -6.17
N VAL A 20 -5.12 -37.00 -6.96
CA VAL A 20 -5.19 -36.97 -8.43
C VAL A 20 -6.59 -36.61 -8.89
N ARG A 21 -7.64 -37.19 -8.29
CA ARG A 21 -9.03 -36.89 -8.61
C ARG A 21 -9.38 -35.42 -8.39
N ARG A 22 -8.88 -34.80 -7.31
CA ARG A 22 -9.09 -33.36 -7.05
C ARG A 22 -8.45 -32.50 -8.16
N LEU A 23 -7.21 -32.80 -8.54
CA LEU A 23 -6.52 -32.07 -9.61
C LEU A 23 -7.18 -32.27 -10.97
N LEU A 24 -7.54 -33.52 -11.32
CA LEU A 24 -8.21 -33.82 -12.58
C LEU A 24 -9.58 -33.18 -12.66
N ARG A 25 -10.35 -33.17 -11.56
CA ARG A 25 -11.63 -32.47 -11.50
C ARG A 25 -11.49 -31.01 -11.89
N GLU A 26 -10.55 -30.27 -11.30
CA GLU A 26 -10.35 -28.86 -11.66
C GLU A 26 -9.94 -28.68 -13.12
N LYS A 27 -9.09 -29.56 -13.66
CA LYS A 27 -8.71 -29.52 -15.09
C LYS A 27 -9.91 -29.74 -16.02
N PHE A 28 -10.82 -30.65 -15.67
CA PHE A 28 -12.06 -30.84 -16.41
C PHE A 28 -13.01 -29.65 -16.26
N THR A 29 -13.19 -29.11 -15.04
CA THR A 29 -14.03 -27.93 -14.79
C THR A 29 -13.55 -26.72 -15.59
N LEU A 30 -12.24 -26.52 -15.69
CA LEU A 30 -11.62 -25.44 -16.46
C LEU A 30 -11.61 -25.71 -17.98
N GLY A 31 -12.09 -26.87 -18.44
CA GLY A 31 -12.13 -27.23 -19.86
C GLY A 31 -10.75 -27.44 -20.50
N LEU A 32 -9.72 -27.74 -19.70
CA LEU A 32 -8.34 -27.85 -20.19
C LEU A 32 -8.10 -29.11 -21.03
N PHE A 33 -9.02 -30.08 -21.01
CA PHE A 33 -8.97 -31.25 -21.90
C PHE A 33 -9.51 -30.93 -23.29
N GLU A 34 -10.49 -30.03 -23.38
CA GLU A 34 -11.11 -29.59 -24.63
C GLU A 34 -10.33 -28.44 -25.28
N ASN A 35 -9.88 -27.48 -24.47
CA ASN A 35 -9.13 -26.31 -24.94
C ASN A 35 -7.88 -26.03 -24.08
N PRO A 36 -6.79 -26.80 -24.27
CA PRO A 36 -5.58 -26.71 -23.44
C PRO A 36 -4.69 -25.49 -23.73
N TYR A 37 -4.87 -24.80 -24.86
CA TYR A 37 -3.95 -23.76 -25.33
C TYR A 37 -4.64 -22.39 -25.43
N VAL A 38 -3.83 -21.33 -25.34
CA VAL A 38 -4.26 -19.94 -25.48
C VAL A 38 -3.59 -19.30 -26.70
N ASP A 39 -4.19 -18.23 -27.20
CA ASP A 39 -3.66 -17.44 -28.30
C ASP A 39 -2.70 -16.34 -27.76
N PRO A 40 -1.38 -16.43 -28.06
CA PRO A 40 -0.42 -15.43 -27.61
C PRO A 40 -0.59 -14.07 -28.29
N ASP A 41 -1.09 -14.03 -29.54
CA ASP A 41 -1.28 -12.78 -30.28
C ASP A 41 -2.46 -12.00 -29.69
N ALA A 42 -3.56 -12.70 -29.37
CA ALA A 42 -4.67 -12.10 -28.64
C ALA A 42 -4.25 -11.56 -27.26
N ALA A 43 -3.34 -12.25 -26.56
CA ALA A 43 -2.81 -11.76 -25.28
C ALA A 43 -2.05 -10.43 -25.45
N ALA A 44 -1.28 -10.27 -26.52
CA ALA A 44 -0.56 -9.03 -26.82
C ALA A 44 -1.52 -7.86 -27.11
N GLU A 45 -2.70 -8.13 -27.70
CA GLU A 45 -3.73 -7.12 -27.91
C GLU A 45 -4.49 -6.74 -26.62
N ILE A 46 -4.60 -7.67 -25.66
CA ILE A 46 -5.37 -7.50 -24.42
C ILE A 46 -4.53 -6.85 -23.30
N VAL A 47 -3.29 -7.28 -23.13
CA VAL A 47 -2.43 -6.81 -22.03
C VAL A 47 -2.04 -5.35 -22.27
N GLY A 48 -2.27 -4.50 -21.26
CA GLY A 48 -1.89 -3.09 -21.31
C GLY A 48 -2.82 -2.21 -22.15
N ARG A 49 -4.00 -2.71 -22.57
CA ARG A 49 -5.01 -1.89 -23.24
C ARG A 49 -5.30 -0.61 -22.48
N SER A 50 -5.53 0.47 -23.21
CA SER A 50 -5.72 1.81 -22.64
C SER A 50 -6.94 1.91 -21.73
N ASP A 51 -8.02 1.21 -22.05
CA ASP A 51 -9.22 1.15 -21.20
C ASP A 51 -8.95 0.43 -19.87
N PHE A 52 -8.20 -0.68 -19.88
CA PHE A 52 -7.81 -1.38 -18.66
C PHE A 52 -6.87 -0.54 -17.80
N THR A 53 -5.88 0.11 -18.42
CA THR A 53 -4.97 1.04 -17.74
C THR A 53 -5.73 2.21 -17.12
N ALA A 54 -6.70 2.80 -17.84
CA ALA A 54 -7.54 3.87 -17.33
C ALA A 54 -8.40 3.43 -16.13
N LEU A 55 -8.97 2.22 -16.19
CA LEU A 55 -9.70 1.63 -15.07
C LEU A 55 -8.79 1.39 -13.86
N GLY A 56 -7.56 0.93 -14.08
CA GLY A 56 -6.53 0.78 -13.04
C GLY A 56 -6.19 2.12 -12.37
N ALA A 57 -5.95 3.16 -13.16
CA ALA A 57 -5.69 4.51 -12.65
C ALA A 57 -6.88 5.09 -11.87
N ALA A 58 -8.12 4.82 -12.31
CA ALA A 58 -9.33 5.21 -11.58
C ALA A 58 -9.50 4.42 -10.27
N ALA A 59 -9.12 3.14 -10.24
CA ALA A 59 -9.12 2.34 -9.02
C ALA A 59 -8.10 2.87 -8.00
N GLN A 60 -6.89 3.20 -8.43
CA GLN A 60 -5.85 3.79 -7.57
C GLN A 60 -6.33 5.09 -6.91
N ARG A 61 -6.83 6.06 -7.71
CA ARG A 61 -7.33 7.34 -7.20
C ARG A 61 -8.46 7.17 -6.17
N ARG A 62 -9.42 6.29 -6.46
CA ARG A 62 -10.53 6.00 -5.54
C ARG A 62 -10.07 5.29 -4.26
N SER A 63 -9.00 4.51 -4.33
CA SER A 63 -8.49 3.76 -3.17
C SER A 63 -7.75 4.62 -2.15
N LEU A 64 -7.28 5.81 -2.53
CA LEU A 64 -6.59 6.71 -1.62
C LEU A 64 -7.49 7.13 -0.45
N THR A 65 -6.94 7.06 0.75
CA THR A 65 -7.63 7.34 2.01
C THR A 65 -7.04 8.60 2.64
N VAL A 66 -7.79 9.69 2.71
CA VAL A 66 -7.36 10.90 3.44
C VAL A 66 -7.54 10.66 4.94
N LEU A 67 -6.46 10.67 5.72
CA LEU A 67 -6.48 10.40 7.16
C LEU A 67 -6.64 11.68 7.98
N THR A 68 -5.91 12.74 7.62
CA THR A 68 -6.03 14.05 8.27
C THR A 68 -5.85 15.18 7.26
N ASN A 69 -6.55 16.30 7.50
CA ASN A 69 -6.51 17.54 6.71
C ASN A 69 -6.96 18.72 7.60
N PRO A 70 -6.25 19.02 8.72
CA PRO A 70 -6.78 19.82 9.82
C PRO A 70 -7.11 21.27 9.41
N ASP A 71 -6.25 21.88 8.59
CA ASP A 71 -6.39 23.28 8.14
C ASP A 71 -6.99 23.40 6.73
N GLY A 72 -7.51 22.31 6.16
CA GLY A 72 -8.13 22.32 4.84
C GLY A 72 -7.14 22.54 3.69
N LEU A 73 -5.92 22.00 3.79
CA LEU A 73 -4.90 22.08 2.73
C LEU A 73 -5.38 21.45 1.41
N LEU A 74 -6.05 20.29 1.50
CA LEU A 74 -6.58 19.59 0.33
C LEU A 74 -8.02 20.04 0.00
N PRO A 75 -8.37 20.20 -1.29
CA PRO A 75 -7.50 20.06 -2.46
C PRO A 75 -6.59 21.28 -2.67
N LEU A 76 -5.38 21.04 -3.18
CA LEU A 76 -4.43 22.07 -3.60
C LEU A 76 -4.97 22.75 -4.87
N THR A 77 -5.17 24.07 -4.82
CA THR A 77 -5.80 24.84 -5.91
C THR A 77 -4.82 25.72 -6.71
N THR A 78 -3.59 25.87 -6.24
CA THR A 78 -2.53 26.64 -6.90
C THR A 78 -1.47 25.72 -7.51
N GLY A 79 -0.58 26.27 -8.35
CA GLY A 79 0.66 25.60 -8.76
C GLY A 79 1.82 26.04 -7.87
N PRO A 80 1.98 25.47 -6.67
CA PRO A 80 3.01 25.89 -5.71
C PRO A 80 4.41 25.49 -6.17
N LYS A 81 5.42 26.04 -5.50
CA LYS A 81 6.75 25.45 -5.46
C LYS A 81 6.72 24.20 -4.60
N LEU A 82 7.05 23.06 -5.20
CA LEU A 82 7.00 21.74 -4.61
C LEU A 82 8.39 21.23 -4.28
N TYR A 83 8.66 20.95 -3.01
CA TYR A 83 9.75 20.05 -2.65
C TYR A 83 9.21 18.62 -2.61
N VAL A 84 9.86 17.67 -3.28
CA VAL A 84 9.39 16.28 -3.30
C VAL A 84 10.42 15.31 -2.79
N ARG A 85 9.99 14.31 -2.02
CA ARG A 85 10.82 13.20 -1.55
C ARG A 85 10.09 11.86 -1.75
N ASN A 86 10.76 10.94 -2.44
CA ASN A 86 10.22 9.63 -2.86
C ASN A 86 8.99 9.73 -3.80
N VAL A 87 8.92 10.81 -4.58
CA VAL A 87 7.93 11.03 -5.65
C VAL A 87 8.71 11.31 -6.93
N ASP A 88 8.24 10.79 -8.06
CA ASP A 88 8.78 11.10 -9.37
C ASP A 88 8.68 12.61 -9.67
N THR A 89 9.82 13.24 -9.92
CA THR A 89 9.92 14.69 -10.15
C THR A 89 9.27 15.12 -11.47
N ALA A 90 9.27 14.26 -12.50
CA ALA A 90 8.61 14.56 -13.77
C ALA A 90 7.09 14.58 -13.60
N VAL A 91 6.54 13.65 -12.82
CA VAL A 91 5.11 13.65 -12.48
C VAL A 91 4.75 14.86 -11.63
N ALA A 92 5.55 15.19 -10.61
CA ALA A 92 5.30 16.37 -9.76
C ALA A 92 5.34 17.70 -10.53
N ALA A 93 6.20 17.81 -11.55
CA ALA A 93 6.30 18.99 -12.39
C ALA A 93 5.03 19.29 -13.21
N GLU A 94 4.12 18.33 -13.38
CA GLU A 94 2.80 18.54 -14.00
C GLU A 94 1.80 19.29 -13.10
N TYR A 95 2.15 19.50 -11.82
CA TYR A 95 1.29 20.10 -10.80
C TYR A 95 1.87 21.37 -10.17
N GLY A 96 3.19 21.57 -10.22
CA GLY A 96 3.87 22.73 -9.65
C GLY A 96 5.34 22.83 -10.04
N GLU A 97 6.02 23.89 -9.61
CA GLU A 97 7.45 24.09 -9.84
C GLU A 97 8.25 23.24 -8.85
N VAL A 98 9.00 22.22 -9.31
CA VAL A 98 9.80 21.38 -8.41
C VAL A 98 11.10 22.07 -8.01
N VAL A 99 11.31 22.23 -6.71
CA VAL A 99 12.51 22.86 -6.13
C VAL A 99 13.39 21.86 -5.37
N GLY A 100 14.69 22.14 -5.27
CA GLY A 100 15.68 21.24 -4.66
C GLY A 100 15.85 21.39 -3.14
N ASP A 101 15.45 22.52 -2.55
CA ASP A 101 15.56 22.78 -1.10
C ASP A 101 14.16 23.03 -0.50
N PRO A 102 13.80 22.39 0.63
CA PRO A 102 12.55 22.67 1.34
C PRO A 102 12.35 24.15 1.74
N ALA A 103 13.41 24.96 1.89
CA ALA A 103 13.26 26.39 2.18
C ALA A 103 12.68 27.19 1.02
N ASP A 104 12.84 26.71 -0.21
CA ASP A 104 12.35 27.41 -1.41
C ASP A 104 10.94 26.94 -1.80
N ALA A 105 10.38 25.97 -1.08
CA ALA A 105 9.08 25.35 -1.37
C ALA A 105 7.95 26.01 -0.59
N ASP A 106 6.79 26.16 -1.24
CA ASP A 106 5.55 26.51 -0.57
C ASP A 106 4.92 25.29 0.11
N LEU A 107 5.16 24.09 -0.44
CA LEU A 107 4.65 22.82 0.04
C LEU A 107 5.67 21.69 -0.23
N ALA A 108 5.79 20.75 0.70
CA ALA A 108 6.47 19.49 0.45
C ALA A 108 5.48 18.33 0.18
N VAL A 109 5.85 17.41 -0.72
CA VAL A 109 5.17 16.11 -0.89
C VAL A 109 6.14 15.00 -0.51
N LEU A 110 5.77 14.24 0.51
CA LEU A 110 6.59 13.19 1.09
C LEU A 110 5.89 11.85 0.95
N ARG A 111 6.49 10.91 0.22
CA ARG A 111 6.07 9.50 0.26
C ARG A 111 6.88 8.68 1.24
N LEU A 112 6.18 7.94 2.08
CA LEU A 112 6.72 7.03 3.07
C LEU A 112 6.26 5.60 2.77
N ARG A 113 7.08 4.63 3.17
CA ARG A 113 6.67 3.24 3.28
C ARG A 113 6.56 2.90 4.76
N THR A 114 5.72 1.92 5.09
CA THR A 114 5.70 1.35 6.44
C THR A 114 7.07 0.82 6.84
N PRO A 115 7.52 1.07 8.07
CA PRO A 115 8.79 0.55 8.56
C PRO A 115 8.73 -0.98 8.68
N TYR A 116 9.89 -1.60 8.52
CA TYR A 116 10.08 -3.02 8.77
C TYR A 116 11.55 -3.32 9.06
N GLU A 117 11.78 -4.49 9.63
CA GLU A 117 13.12 -5.01 9.90
C GLU A 117 13.48 -6.07 8.86
N PRO A 118 14.50 -5.84 8.02
CA PRO A 118 14.99 -6.87 7.11
C PRO A 118 15.45 -8.11 7.87
N ARG A 119 15.13 -9.30 7.34
CA ARG A 119 15.54 -10.59 7.90
C ARG A 119 16.55 -11.26 6.99
N GLU A 120 17.57 -11.89 7.57
CA GLU A 120 18.68 -12.49 6.82
C GLU A 120 18.31 -13.85 6.17
N ASN A 121 17.35 -14.56 6.75
CA ASN A 121 16.93 -15.87 6.24
C ASN A 121 16.14 -15.73 4.93
N VAL A 122 16.46 -16.56 3.92
CA VAL A 122 15.81 -16.60 2.60
C VAL A 122 14.28 -16.65 2.69
N PHE A 123 13.71 -17.43 3.61
CA PHE A 123 12.24 -17.51 3.69
C PHE A 123 11.63 -16.25 4.30
N GLU A 124 12.26 -15.70 5.35
CA GLU A 124 11.75 -14.52 6.06
C GLU A 124 12.01 -13.22 5.29
N SER A 125 13.02 -13.17 4.43
CA SER A 125 13.35 -11.99 3.64
C SER A 125 12.27 -11.62 2.61
N TYR A 126 11.34 -12.55 2.31
CA TYR A 126 10.16 -12.27 1.49
C TYR A 126 9.05 -11.52 2.23
N PHE A 127 9.15 -11.34 3.55
CA PHE A 127 8.09 -10.75 4.36
C PHE A 127 8.58 -9.54 5.16
N HIS A 128 7.85 -8.43 5.07
CA HIS A 128 8.07 -7.28 5.93
C HIS A 128 7.50 -7.55 7.33
N SER A 129 8.38 -7.59 8.32
CA SER A 129 8.05 -7.93 9.71
C SER A 129 8.77 -7.01 10.70
N GLY A 130 8.62 -7.25 12.00
CA GLY A 130 9.21 -6.41 13.05
C GLY A 130 8.37 -5.18 13.39
N SER A 131 9.02 -4.16 13.97
CA SER A 131 8.38 -2.93 14.45
C SER A 131 7.50 -2.25 13.38
N LEU A 132 6.34 -1.73 13.83
CA LEU A 132 5.47 -0.84 13.05
C LEU A 132 5.83 0.64 13.22
N ALA A 133 6.73 0.96 14.14
CA ALA A 133 7.21 2.31 14.39
C ALA A 133 8.48 2.61 13.59
N PHE A 134 8.60 3.84 13.11
CA PHE A 134 9.81 4.32 12.45
C PHE A 134 10.99 4.34 13.45
N PRO A 135 12.20 3.93 13.04
CA PRO A 135 13.39 4.13 13.85
C PRO A 135 13.61 5.62 14.18
N GLU A 136 14.02 5.92 15.41
CA GLU A 136 14.21 7.30 15.91
C GLU A 136 14.97 8.24 14.95
N PRO A 137 16.11 7.83 14.34
CA PRO A 137 16.84 8.71 13.43
C PRO A 137 16.06 9.05 12.16
N GLU A 138 15.23 8.12 11.68
CA GLU A 138 14.39 8.33 10.50
C GLU A 138 13.18 9.20 10.85
N LEU A 139 12.49 8.89 11.95
CA LEU A 139 11.38 9.68 12.46
C LEU A 139 11.82 11.15 12.68
N THR A 140 12.94 11.37 13.35
CA THR A 140 13.50 12.71 13.57
C THR A 140 13.68 13.49 12.26
N ARG A 141 14.20 12.85 11.20
CA ARG A 141 14.37 13.48 9.88
C ARG A 141 13.06 13.76 9.16
N ILE A 142 12.03 12.94 9.39
CA ILE A 142 10.69 13.18 8.87
C ILE A 142 10.09 14.39 9.57
N LEU A 143 10.05 14.39 10.90
CA LEU A 143 9.45 15.48 11.69
C LEU A 143 10.15 16.81 11.43
N ALA A 144 11.49 16.83 11.30
CA ALA A 144 12.23 18.04 10.96
C ALA A 144 11.86 18.66 9.61
N LEU A 145 11.40 17.86 8.63
CA LEU A 145 10.85 18.38 7.37
C LEU A 145 9.46 18.98 7.58
N LEU A 146 8.59 18.24 8.29
CA LEU A 146 7.22 18.66 8.58
C LEU A 146 7.17 19.97 9.37
N ASP A 147 8.13 20.18 10.28
CA ASP A 147 8.25 21.41 11.08
C ASP A 147 8.78 22.60 10.25
N ARG A 148 9.41 22.36 9.09
CA ARG A 148 10.04 23.40 8.26
C ARG A 148 9.14 23.92 7.15
N VAL A 149 8.34 23.05 6.55
CA VAL A 149 7.46 23.38 5.41
C VAL A 149 6.17 22.57 5.53
N PRO A 150 4.99 23.17 5.26
CA PRO A 150 3.74 22.41 5.18
C PRO A 150 3.93 21.20 4.27
N THR A 151 3.64 20.01 4.80
CA THR A 151 3.95 18.75 4.10
C THR A 151 2.70 17.91 3.92
N LEU A 152 2.39 17.59 2.66
CA LEU A 152 1.51 16.48 2.30
C LEU A 152 2.30 15.17 2.45
N VAL A 153 1.93 14.36 3.44
CA VAL A 153 2.51 13.04 3.63
C VAL A 153 1.59 12.00 2.98
N CYS A 154 2.15 11.12 2.17
CA CYS A 154 1.48 9.92 1.70
C CYS A 154 2.22 8.68 2.21
N ILE A 155 1.55 7.83 2.97
CA ILE A 155 2.14 6.59 3.49
C ILE A 155 1.56 5.37 2.76
N ASN A 156 2.43 4.54 2.21
CA ASN A 156 2.06 3.25 1.68
C ASN A 156 1.81 2.27 2.84
N LEU A 157 0.56 1.85 3.00
CA LEU A 157 0.08 0.97 4.05
C LEU A 157 -0.07 -0.48 3.55
N GLU A 158 1.05 -1.12 3.21
CA GLU A 158 1.09 -2.59 3.04
C GLU A 158 0.85 -3.33 4.38
N ARG A 159 1.07 -2.63 5.50
CA ARG A 159 0.79 -3.05 6.88
C ARG A 159 0.40 -1.82 7.71
N ALA A 160 -0.05 -2.04 8.95
CA ALA A 160 -0.28 -0.93 9.89
C ALA A 160 1.03 -0.21 10.24
N ALA A 161 0.94 1.05 10.66
CA ALA A 161 2.07 1.88 11.06
C ALA A 161 1.74 2.62 12.36
N VAL A 162 2.74 2.75 13.23
CA VAL A 162 2.70 3.61 14.41
C VAL A 162 3.25 4.97 13.99
N ILE A 163 2.36 5.93 13.78
CA ILE A 163 2.68 7.26 13.23
C ILE A 163 1.97 8.45 13.90
N PRO A 164 1.72 8.46 15.22
CA PRO A 164 1.00 9.57 15.86
C PRO A 164 1.70 10.92 15.64
N GLU A 165 3.04 10.97 15.69
CA GLU A 165 3.83 12.19 15.55
C GLU A 165 3.75 12.80 14.14
N ILE A 166 3.67 11.92 13.12
CA ILE A 166 3.50 12.33 11.72
C ILE A 166 2.07 12.79 11.48
N ALA A 167 1.08 12.06 12.02
CA ALA A 167 -0.33 12.41 11.88
C ALA A 167 -0.67 13.76 12.52
N GLU A 168 0.00 14.12 13.61
CA GLU A 168 -0.17 15.40 14.30
C GLU A 168 0.47 16.58 13.55
N ARG A 169 1.62 16.37 12.90
CA ARG A 169 2.40 17.45 12.25
C ARG A 169 2.15 17.60 10.75
N ALA A 170 1.63 16.58 10.08
CA ALA A 170 1.39 16.64 8.64
C ALA A 170 0.28 17.63 8.32
N ALA A 171 0.52 18.53 7.35
CA ALA A 171 -0.48 19.48 6.89
C ALA A 171 -1.65 18.76 6.19
N ALA A 172 -1.36 17.62 5.55
CA ALA A 172 -2.34 16.60 5.22
C ALA A 172 -1.66 15.22 5.20
N LEU A 173 -2.41 14.17 5.56
CA LEU A 173 -1.93 12.79 5.54
C LEU A 173 -2.86 11.94 4.69
N ILE A 174 -2.31 11.31 3.66
CA ILE A 174 -3.00 10.34 2.79
C ILE A 174 -2.36 8.96 3.02
N ALA A 175 -3.18 7.92 3.01
CA ALA A 175 -2.73 6.55 2.91
C ALA A 175 -2.99 5.99 1.51
N ASP A 176 -2.02 5.24 0.99
CA ASP A 176 -2.12 4.49 -0.25
C ASP A 176 -1.81 3.00 -0.05
N TYR A 177 -2.12 2.19 -1.06
CA TYR A 177 -1.94 0.73 -1.06
C TYR A 177 -1.16 0.25 -2.28
N GLY A 178 -0.18 1.05 -2.70
CA GLY A 178 0.62 0.81 -3.91
C GLY A 178 0.19 1.66 -5.09
N ALA A 179 -0.49 2.79 -4.83
CA ALA A 179 -0.89 3.73 -5.87
C ALA A 179 0.33 4.47 -6.46
N GLY A 180 0.26 4.83 -7.74
CA GLY A 180 1.29 5.63 -8.39
C GLY A 180 1.27 7.11 -7.97
N ASP A 181 2.36 7.82 -8.25
CA ASP A 181 2.50 9.25 -7.92
C ASP A 181 1.42 10.11 -8.59
N ALA A 182 1.07 9.80 -9.85
CA ALA A 182 0.02 10.51 -10.57
C ALA A 182 -1.34 10.38 -9.85
N ALA A 183 -1.66 9.22 -9.28
CA ALA A 183 -2.91 9.03 -8.54
C ALA A 183 -2.93 9.85 -7.24
N LEU A 184 -1.80 9.89 -6.52
CA LEU A 184 -1.64 10.72 -5.32
C LEU A 184 -1.86 12.20 -5.66
N LEU A 185 -1.18 12.70 -6.67
CA LEU A 185 -1.24 14.11 -7.05
C LEU A 185 -2.59 14.49 -7.67
N ASP A 186 -3.22 13.61 -8.45
CA ASP A 186 -4.59 13.81 -8.94
C ASP A 186 -5.57 14.03 -7.78
N VAL A 187 -5.47 13.24 -6.72
CA VAL A 187 -6.31 13.41 -5.52
C VAL A 187 -5.92 14.67 -4.75
N ALA A 188 -4.62 14.90 -4.54
CA ALA A 188 -4.15 16.04 -3.77
C ALA A 188 -4.54 17.39 -4.39
N PHE A 189 -4.55 17.47 -5.73
CA PHE A 189 -4.92 18.67 -6.49
C PHE A 189 -6.39 18.66 -6.96
N GLY A 190 -7.23 17.77 -6.43
CA GLY A 190 -8.66 17.74 -6.70
C GLY A 190 -9.06 17.35 -8.13
N ARG A 191 -8.14 16.81 -8.93
CA ARG A 191 -8.44 16.21 -10.26
C ARG A 191 -9.20 14.90 -10.13
N ALA A 192 -9.18 14.28 -8.94
CA ALA A 192 -10.01 13.14 -8.58
C ALA A 192 -10.44 13.17 -7.11
N ALA A 193 -11.60 12.59 -6.82
CA ALA A 193 -12.08 12.45 -5.45
C ALA A 193 -11.51 11.17 -4.81
N PRO A 194 -10.94 11.26 -3.59
CA PRO A 194 -10.61 10.06 -2.81
C PRO A 194 -11.90 9.38 -2.34
N GLY A 195 -11.87 8.06 -2.20
CA GLY A 195 -12.98 7.26 -1.69
C GLY A 195 -12.54 6.20 -0.67
N GLY A 196 -11.25 6.15 -0.36
CA GLY A 196 -10.67 5.12 0.49
C GLY A 196 -11.15 5.21 1.93
N ARG A 197 -11.15 4.06 2.59
CA ARG A 197 -11.35 3.88 4.03
C ARG A 197 -10.30 2.88 4.51
N LEU A 198 -9.77 3.10 5.71
CA LEU A 198 -8.76 2.22 6.27
C LEU A 198 -9.29 0.78 6.42
N PRO A 199 -8.62 -0.24 5.86
CA PRO A 199 -9.02 -1.64 6.00
C PRO A 199 -8.58 -2.27 7.34
N PHE A 200 -7.80 -1.54 8.14
CA PHE A 200 -7.37 -1.89 9.49
C PHE A 200 -7.08 -0.61 10.27
N GLU A 201 -7.11 -0.66 11.59
CA GLU A 201 -6.73 0.49 12.43
C GLU A 201 -5.22 0.78 12.41
N LEU A 202 -4.84 2.03 12.69
CA LEU A 202 -3.46 2.44 12.90
C LEU A 202 -3.19 2.60 14.41
N PRO A 203 -2.34 1.75 15.00
CA PRO A 203 -2.09 1.75 16.44
C PRO A 203 -1.31 3.00 16.88
N ARG A 204 -1.58 3.48 18.10
CA ARG A 204 -0.88 4.64 18.68
C ARG A 204 0.57 4.37 19.10
N SER A 205 0.91 3.13 19.43
CA SER A 205 2.27 2.79 19.87
C SER A 205 2.56 1.30 19.71
N MET A 206 3.85 0.92 19.69
CA MET A 206 4.23 -0.50 19.75
C MET A 206 3.74 -1.18 21.03
N LYS A 207 3.66 -0.46 22.15
CA LYS A 207 3.06 -0.97 23.39
C LYS A 207 1.58 -1.35 23.20
N ALA A 208 0.83 -0.59 22.41
CA ALA A 208 -0.56 -0.93 22.10
C ALA A 208 -0.65 -2.18 21.21
N VAL A 209 0.28 -2.34 20.27
CA VAL A 209 0.39 -3.53 19.42
C VAL A 209 0.72 -4.77 20.24
N GLU A 210 1.70 -4.69 21.15
CA GLU A 210 2.10 -5.79 22.02
C GLU A 210 1.01 -6.22 23.01
N ALA A 211 0.14 -5.27 23.40
CA ALA A 211 -1.01 -5.54 24.26
C ALA A 211 -2.24 -6.07 23.50
N SER A 212 -2.22 -5.99 22.16
CA SER A 212 -3.31 -6.42 21.29
C SER A 212 -3.37 -7.95 21.22
N ARG A 213 -4.56 -8.51 20.99
CA ARG A 213 -4.72 -9.97 20.90
C ARG A 213 -4.44 -10.42 19.47
N PRO A 214 -3.57 -11.42 19.26
CA PRO A 214 -3.15 -11.82 17.91
C PRO A 214 -4.26 -12.45 17.07
N ASP A 215 -5.35 -12.91 17.69
CA ASP A 215 -6.49 -13.57 17.05
C ASP A 215 -7.69 -12.63 16.82
N VAL A 216 -7.60 -11.36 17.23
CA VAL A 216 -8.73 -10.42 17.15
C VAL A 216 -8.34 -9.18 16.36
N PRO A 217 -9.05 -8.89 15.25
CA PRO A 217 -8.75 -7.72 14.44
C PRO A 217 -9.24 -6.43 15.11
N ASN A 218 -8.47 -5.35 14.94
CA ASN A 218 -8.81 -3.98 15.35
C ASN A 218 -9.21 -3.87 16.84
N ASP A 219 -8.39 -4.43 17.73
CA ASP A 219 -8.66 -4.50 19.16
C ASP A 219 -7.79 -3.58 20.03
N THR A 220 -7.02 -2.67 19.43
CA THR A 220 -6.31 -1.65 20.21
C THR A 220 -7.32 -0.67 20.82
N LEU A 221 -7.08 -0.28 22.08
CA LEU A 221 -8.04 0.52 22.85
C LEU A 221 -8.18 1.98 22.37
N ASP A 222 -7.12 2.53 21.79
CA ASP A 222 -7.02 3.93 21.40
C ASP A 222 -6.12 4.07 20.15
N PRO A 223 -6.62 3.66 18.98
CA PRO A 223 -5.88 3.80 17.73
C PRO A 223 -5.76 5.28 17.33
N VAL A 224 -4.69 5.64 16.61
CA VAL A 224 -4.57 6.97 15.98
C VAL A 224 -5.70 7.17 14.97
N PHE A 225 -5.96 6.13 14.18
CA PHE A 225 -7.07 6.08 13.22
C PHE A 225 -7.77 4.73 13.32
N PRO A 226 -9.07 4.68 13.60
CA PRO A 226 -9.79 3.41 13.69
C PRO A 226 -9.98 2.76 12.31
N HIS A 227 -10.30 1.47 12.30
CA HIS A 227 -10.77 0.78 11.10
C HIS A 227 -11.95 1.54 10.46
N GLY A 228 -11.93 1.65 9.13
CA GLY A 228 -12.94 2.37 8.37
C GLY A 228 -12.79 3.89 8.41
N HIS A 229 -11.74 4.44 9.03
CA HIS A 229 -11.46 5.88 8.99
C HIS A 229 -11.09 6.35 7.58
N GLY A 230 -11.52 7.55 7.21
CA GLY A 230 -11.19 8.21 5.97
C GLY A 230 -12.06 9.44 5.76
N LEU A 231 -11.42 10.60 5.59
CA LEU A 231 -12.10 11.88 5.37
C LEU A 231 -12.68 11.94 3.96
N THR A 232 -13.74 12.75 3.83
CA THR A 232 -14.29 13.17 2.54
C THR A 232 -13.88 14.62 2.33
N LEU A 233 -13.30 14.92 1.16
CA LEU A 233 -12.89 16.27 0.77
C LEU A 233 -14.04 17.03 0.10
#